data_AF-A0A369QTN4-F1
#
_entry.id   AF-A0A369QTN4-F1
#
_cell.length_a   1.000
_cell.length_b   1.000
_cell.length_c   1.000
_cell.angle_alpha   90.00
_cell.angle_beta   90.00
_cell.angle_gamma   90.00
#
_symmetry.space_group_name_H-M   'P 1'
#
loop_
_entity.id
_entity.type
_entity.pdbx_description
1 polymer ?
#
loop_
_entity_poly.entity_id
_entity_poly.type
_entity_poly.pdbx_seq_one_letter_code
_entity_poly.pdbx_strand_id
1 'polypeptide(L)'
;MKIEELHKTLQKLGVPGDRYYLHGLYGSTDDDEKYALVIKKGKYTIEYEVYYRERGGKHSILTFTEEDKACEYFFRQVKDSWTQEQIQKIDGFSGMTVNERLYISELMDEFAKCKAVNKTRAVHILRMLQIDEPSIKEIIK
;
A
#
# COMPACT_ATOMS: atom_id res chain seq x y z
N MET A 1 -4.47 10.17 -10.08
CA MET A 1 -5.56 9.17 -10.30
C MET A 1 -6.83 9.62 -9.58
N LYS A 2 -8.01 9.12 -9.96
CA LYS A 2 -9.30 9.40 -9.31
C LYS A 2 -9.79 8.20 -8.49
N ILE A 3 -10.77 8.39 -7.60
CA ILE A 3 -11.30 7.30 -6.73
C ILE A 3 -11.82 6.10 -7.53
N GLU A 4 -12.48 6.33 -8.67
CA GLU A 4 -12.94 5.25 -9.55
C GLU A 4 -11.76 4.49 -10.18
N GLU A 5 -10.74 5.21 -10.66
CA GLU A 5 -9.54 4.61 -11.22
C GLU A 5 -8.76 3.81 -10.17
N LEU A 6 -8.72 4.31 -8.93
CA LEU A 6 -8.13 3.64 -7.78
C LEU A 6 -8.82 2.28 -7.55
N HIS A 7 -10.15 2.25 -7.49
CA HIS A 7 -10.91 1.01 -7.32
C HIS A 7 -10.61 -0.01 -8.44
N LYS A 8 -10.65 0.43 -9.70
CA LYS A 8 -10.32 -0.43 -10.86
C LYS A 8 -8.88 -0.95 -10.79
N THR A 9 -7.94 -0.13 -10.32
CA THR A 9 -6.53 -0.53 -10.20
C THR A 9 -6.34 -1.55 -9.09
N LEU A 10 -6.99 -1.37 -7.94
CA LEU A 10 -6.98 -2.34 -6.84
C LEU A 10 -7.59 -3.69 -7.24
N GLN A 11 -8.70 -3.67 -7.99
CA GLN A 11 -9.31 -4.89 -8.53
C GLN A 11 -8.39 -5.62 -9.52
N LYS A 12 -7.71 -4.88 -10.41
CA LYS A 12 -6.73 -5.46 -11.34
C LYS A 12 -5.55 -6.13 -10.64
N LEU A 13 -5.15 -5.61 -9.48
CA LEU A 13 -4.13 -6.23 -8.61
C LEU A 13 -4.66 -7.44 -7.83
N GLY A 14 -5.93 -7.78 -7.97
CA GLY A 14 -6.56 -8.87 -7.23
C GLY A 14 -6.84 -8.55 -5.76
N VAL A 15 -6.79 -7.28 -5.34
CA VAL A 15 -7.11 -6.89 -3.97
C VAL A 15 -8.61 -7.06 -3.75
N PRO A 16 -9.03 -7.90 -2.77
CA PRO A 16 -10.43 -8.08 -2.46
C PRO A 16 -11.10 -6.78 -1.98
N GLY A 17 -12.33 -6.53 -2.41
CA GLY A 17 -13.06 -5.29 -2.11
C GLY A 17 -13.35 -5.09 -0.62
N ASP A 18 -13.43 -6.17 0.15
CA ASP A 18 -13.61 -6.18 1.60
C ASP A 18 -12.36 -5.71 2.38
N ARG A 19 -11.22 -5.49 1.73
CA ARG A 19 -9.97 -5.02 2.37
C ARG A 19 -9.82 -3.51 2.45
N TYR A 20 -10.69 -2.76 1.80
CA TYR A 20 -10.58 -1.32 1.74
C TYR A 20 -11.94 -0.65 1.70
N TYR A 21 -12.01 0.58 2.18
CA TYR A 21 -13.22 1.40 2.18
C TYR A 21 -12.99 2.71 1.45
N LEU A 22 -13.75 2.98 0.37
CA LEU A 22 -13.64 4.21 -0.41
C LEU A 22 -14.92 5.03 -0.27
N HIS A 23 -15.06 5.71 0.87
CA HIS A 23 -16.16 6.63 1.19
C HIS A 23 -17.57 6.00 1.09
N GLY A 24 -17.66 4.67 1.16
CA GLY A 24 -18.90 3.93 0.94
C GLY A 24 -19.36 3.89 -0.52
N LEU A 25 -18.55 4.42 -1.45
CA LEU A 25 -18.80 4.36 -2.89
C LEU A 25 -18.29 3.05 -3.48
N TYR A 26 -17.11 2.60 -3.04
CA TYR A 26 -16.46 1.39 -3.52
C TYR A 26 -15.78 0.62 -2.38
N GLY A 27 -15.57 -0.68 -2.60
CA GLY A 27 -14.97 -1.59 -1.63
C GLY A 27 -15.97 -2.07 -0.58
N SER A 28 -15.52 -2.14 0.66
CA SER A 28 -16.29 -2.56 1.82
C SER A 28 -17.42 -1.58 2.15
N THR A 29 -18.47 -2.09 2.77
CA THR A 29 -19.59 -1.29 3.30
C THR A 29 -19.28 -0.60 4.62
N ASP A 30 -18.31 -1.11 5.37
CA ASP A 30 -17.78 -0.53 6.60
C ASP A 30 -16.26 -0.35 6.52
N ASP A 31 -15.72 0.47 7.41
CA ASP A 31 -14.30 0.80 7.47
C ASP A 31 -13.54 0.05 8.58
N ASP A 32 -14.14 -0.94 9.25
CA ASP A 32 -13.54 -1.56 10.45
C ASP A 32 -12.45 -2.58 10.13
N GLU A 33 -11.27 -2.44 10.74
CA GLU A 33 -10.05 -3.22 10.43
C GLU A 33 -9.55 -3.06 8.97
N LYS A 34 -9.74 -1.86 8.40
CA LYS A 34 -9.40 -1.58 6.98
C LYS A 34 -8.74 -0.22 6.81
N TYR A 35 -8.06 -0.08 5.68
CA TYR A 35 -7.72 1.24 5.15
C TYR A 35 -8.97 1.90 4.57
N ALA A 36 -9.21 3.14 4.98
CA ALA A 36 -10.35 3.94 4.58
C ALA A 36 -9.93 5.27 3.97
N LEU A 37 -10.59 5.65 2.88
CA LEU A 37 -10.54 6.98 2.29
C LEU A 37 -11.93 7.58 2.39
N VAL A 38 -12.06 8.74 3.02
CA VAL A 38 -13.33 9.44 3.22
C VAL A 38 -13.24 10.84 2.66
N ILE A 39 -14.25 11.22 1.88
CA ILE A 39 -14.43 12.60 1.42
C ILE A 39 -15.17 13.37 2.51
N LYS A 40 -14.60 14.49 2.94
CA LYS A 40 -15.20 15.39 3.93
C LYS A 40 -15.30 16.79 3.35
N LYS A 41 -16.32 17.52 3.80
CA LYS A 41 -16.41 18.96 3.55
C LYS A 41 -15.56 19.68 4.60
N GLY A 42 -14.38 20.13 4.20
CA GLY A 42 -13.55 21.03 5.01
C GLY A 42 -14.19 22.41 5.13
N LYS A 43 -13.54 23.31 5.87
CA LYS A 43 -14.06 24.66 6.13
C LYS A 43 -14.18 25.50 4.84
N TYR A 44 -13.31 25.26 3.87
CA TYR A 44 -13.22 26.03 2.62
C TYR A 44 -13.15 25.16 1.35
N THR A 45 -12.70 23.92 1.48
CA THR A 45 -12.49 23.00 0.35
C THR A 45 -12.95 21.59 0.69
N ILE A 46 -13.08 20.74 -0.33
CA ILE A 46 -13.21 19.30 -0.12
C ILE A 46 -11.88 18.78 0.42
N GLU A 47 -11.96 17.89 1.41
CA GLU A 47 -10.82 17.23 2.04
C GLU A 47 -10.98 15.71 1.91
N TYR A 48 -9.87 15.03 1.67
CA TYR A 48 -9.78 13.58 1.55
C TYR A 48 -9.00 13.06 2.75
N GLU A 49 -9.70 12.40 3.68
CA GLU A 49 -9.12 11.81 4.87
C GLU A 49 -8.79 10.34 4.59
N VAL A 50 -7.51 9.98 4.69
CA VAL A 50 -7.04 8.59 4.64
C VAL A 50 -6.66 8.14 6.04
N TYR A 51 -7.15 6.99 6.48
CA TYR A 51 -6.83 6.42 7.79
C TYR A 51 -6.90 4.90 7.75
N TYR A 52 -6.35 4.26 8.79
CA TYR A 52 -6.62 2.87 9.10
C TYR A 52 -7.52 2.82 10.33
N ARG A 53 -8.59 2.05 10.31
CA ARG A 53 -9.45 1.87 11.49
C ARG A 53 -9.15 0.53 12.14
N GLU A 54 -8.97 0.52 13.44
CA GLU A 54 -8.76 -0.69 14.23
C GLU A 54 -9.57 -0.60 15.52
N ARG A 55 -10.43 -1.60 15.78
CA ARG A 55 -11.24 -1.70 17.01
C ARG A 55 -12.01 -0.41 17.32
N GLY A 56 -12.58 0.21 16.30
CA GLY A 56 -13.30 1.49 16.43
C GLY A 56 -12.44 2.75 16.53
N GLY A 57 -11.12 2.64 16.69
CA GLY A 57 -10.16 3.74 16.71
C GLY A 57 -9.58 4.04 15.33
N LYS A 58 -9.34 5.32 15.02
CA LYS A 58 -8.64 5.73 13.79
C LYS A 58 -7.16 5.92 14.06
N HIS A 59 -6.34 5.30 13.23
CA HIS A 59 -4.88 5.37 13.26
C HIS A 59 -4.34 5.96 11.95
N SER A 60 -3.16 6.58 12.04
CA SER A 60 -2.42 7.10 10.88
C SER A 60 -3.28 8.02 9.99
N ILE A 61 -4.04 8.92 10.62
CA ILE A 61 -4.94 9.85 9.91
C ILE A 61 -4.11 10.88 9.15
N LEU A 62 -4.34 10.96 7.85
CA LEU A 62 -3.73 11.94 6.98
C LEU A 62 -4.80 12.58 6.10
N THR A 63 -4.80 13.91 6.05
CA THR A 63 -5.78 14.68 5.28
C THR A 63 -5.11 15.34 4.07
N PHE A 64 -5.77 15.26 2.93
CA PHE A 64 -5.32 15.85 1.67
C PHE A 64 -6.40 16.77 1.12
N THR A 65 -6.01 17.81 0.39
CA THR A 65 -6.94 18.69 -0.36
C THR A 65 -7.03 18.32 -1.84
N GLU A 66 -6.14 17.45 -2.30
CA GLU A 66 -6.01 16.98 -3.68
C GLU A 66 -6.36 15.48 -3.74
N GLU A 67 -7.36 15.14 -4.57
CA GLU A 67 -7.89 13.77 -4.68
C GLU A 67 -6.84 12.77 -5.17
N ASP A 68 -6.03 13.18 -6.13
CA ASP A 68 -5.00 12.35 -6.76
C ASP A 68 -3.90 11.97 -5.78
N LYS A 69 -3.42 12.92 -4.97
CA LYS A 69 -2.45 12.64 -3.90
C LYS A 69 -3.04 11.71 -2.85
N ALA A 70 -4.30 11.91 -2.45
CA ALA A 70 -4.98 11.04 -1.51
C ALA A 70 -5.10 9.61 -2.05
N CYS A 71 -5.53 9.47 -3.31
CA CYS A 71 -5.68 8.17 -3.96
C CYS A 71 -4.33 7.46 -4.16
N GLU A 72 -3.28 8.17 -4.57
CA GLU A 72 -1.94 7.61 -4.72
C GLU A 72 -1.36 7.13 -3.39
N TYR A 73 -1.55 7.92 -2.33
CA TYR A 73 -1.14 7.53 -0.98
C TYR A 73 -1.91 6.30 -0.51
N PHE A 74 -3.23 6.31 -0.65
CA PHE A 74 -4.10 5.20 -0.28
C PHE A 74 -3.75 3.91 -1.03
N PHE A 75 -3.59 4.02 -2.35
CA PHE A 75 -3.19 2.91 -3.22
C PHE A 75 -1.92 2.24 -2.71
N ARG A 76 -0.90 3.04 -2.36
CA ARG A 76 0.37 2.53 -1.85
C ARG A 76 0.19 1.77 -0.54
N GLN A 77 -0.59 2.31 0.39
CA GLN A 77 -0.86 1.64 1.68
C GLN A 77 -1.54 0.29 1.49
N VAL A 78 -2.62 0.25 0.70
CA VAL A 78 -3.37 -0.99 0.44
C VAL A 78 -2.53 -1.99 -0.35
N LYS A 79 -1.79 -1.54 -1.37
CA LYS A 79 -0.90 -2.39 -2.16
C LYS A 79 0.17 -3.03 -1.29
N ASP A 80 0.86 -2.25 -0.45
CA ASP A 80 1.93 -2.74 0.41
C ASP A 80 1.41 -3.76 1.42
N SER A 81 0.29 -3.45 2.08
CA SER A 81 -0.39 -4.36 3.01
C SER A 81 -0.80 -5.66 2.33
N TRP A 82 -1.45 -5.58 1.16
CA TRP A 82 -1.83 -6.77 0.39
C TRP A 82 -0.63 -7.61 -0.02
N THR A 83 0.43 -6.96 -0.52
CA THR A 83 1.67 -7.64 -0.94
C THR A 83 2.31 -8.38 0.22
N GLN A 84 2.36 -7.75 1.40
CA GLN A 84 2.89 -8.38 2.60
C GLN A 84 2.09 -9.62 3.02
N GLU A 85 0.76 -9.59 2.92
CA GLU A 85 -0.05 -10.77 3.18
C GLU A 85 0.15 -11.89 2.16
N GLN A 86 0.34 -11.55 0.88
CA GLN A 86 0.66 -12.56 -0.12
C GLN A 86 2.02 -13.20 0.18
N ILE A 87 3.02 -12.40 0.52
CA ILE A 87 4.35 -12.87 0.91
C ILE A 87 4.27 -13.84 2.10
N GLN A 88 3.48 -13.53 3.12
CA GLN A 88 3.31 -14.39 4.29
C GLN A 88 2.70 -15.77 3.98
N LYS A 89 2.00 -15.91 2.86
CA LYS A 89 1.41 -17.19 2.42
C LYS A 89 2.36 -18.04 1.57
N ILE A 90 3.51 -17.50 1.16
CA ILE A 90 4.48 -18.24 0.35
C ILE A 90 5.26 -19.19 1.25
N ASP A 91 5.07 -20.49 1.05
CA ASP A 91 5.84 -21.51 1.75
C ASP A 91 7.32 -21.46 1.32
N GLY A 92 8.23 -21.62 2.29
CA GLY A 92 9.67 -21.55 2.04
C GLY A 92 10.21 -20.17 1.65
N PHE A 93 9.43 -19.07 1.79
CA PHE A 93 9.87 -17.71 1.42
C PHE A 93 11.21 -17.32 2.05
N SER A 94 11.45 -17.71 3.30
CA SER A 94 12.70 -17.45 4.03
C SER A 94 13.91 -18.18 3.45
N GLY A 95 13.72 -19.29 2.74
CA GLY A 95 14.78 -20.05 2.07
C GLY A 95 15.17 -19.50 0.69
N MET A 96 14.38 -18.56 0.14
CA MET A 96 14.62 -17.97 -1.18
C MET A 96 15.69 -16.87 -1.15
N THR A 97 16.36 -16.71 -2.28
CA THR A 97 17.25 -15.57 -2.56
C THR A 97 16.45 -14.27 -2.72
N VAL A 98 17.13 -13.12 -2.61
CA VAL A 98 16.49 -11.80 -2.76
C VAL A 98 15.82 -11.63 -4.14
N ASN A 99 16.47 -12.11 -5.20
CA ASN A 99 15.95 -12.00 -6.56
C ASN A 99 14.68 -12.85 -6.77
N GLU A 100 14.66 -14.07 -6.23
CA GLU A 100 13.47 -14.93 -6.28
C GLU A 100 12.31 -14.30 -5.51
N ARG A 101 12.57 -13.73 -4.32
CA ARG A 101 11.55 -13.01 -3.54
C ARG A 101 10.99 -11.82 -4.32
N LEU A 102 11.85 -11.01 -4.93
CA LEU A 102 11.45 -9.86 -5.77
C LEU A 102 10.60 -10.29 -6.98
N TYR A 103 10.92 -11.44 -7.57
CA TYR A 103 10.19 -11.97 -8.72
C TYR A 103 8.79 -12.44 -8.32
N ILE A 104 8.71 -13.31 -7.31
CA ILE A 104 7.43 -13.92 -6.89
C ILE A 104 6.49 -12.87 -6.28
N SER A 105 7.03 -11.83 -5.63
CA SER A 105 6.22 -10.74 -5.09
C SER A 105 5.83 -9.68 -6.15
N GLU A 106 6.21 -9.86 -7.41
CA GLU A 106 6.02 -8.87 -8.50
C GLU A 106 6.60 -7.47 -8.18
N LEU A 107 7.66 -7.41 -7.36
CA LEU A 107 8.31 -6.15 -6.97
C LEU A 107 9.61 -5.88 -7.72
N MET A 108 10.03 -6.77 -8.62
CA MET A 108 11.30 -6.67 -9.35
C MET A 108 11.46 -5.34 -10.10
N ASP A 109 10.45 -4.96 -10.91
CA ASP A 109 10.48 -3.72 -11.69
C ASP A 109 10.40 -2.47 -10.80
N GLU A 110 9.53 -2.51 -9.79
CA GLU A 110 9.39 -1.40 -8.83
C GLU A 110 10.69 -1.18 -8.06
N PHE A 111 11.32 -2.27 -7.60
CA PHE A 111 12.59 -2.22 -6.91
C PHE A 111 13.71 -1.67 -7.78
N ALA A 112 13.84 -2.15 -9.03
CA ALA A 112 14.85 -1.66 -9.96
C ALA A 112 14.73 -0.15 -10.20
N LYS A 113 13.50 0.34 -10.43
CA LYS A 113 13.20 1.77 -10.58
C LYS A 113 13.51 2.56 -9.30
N CYS A 114 13.09 2.06 -8.14
CA CYS A 114 13.30 2.75 -6.87
C CYS A 114 14.77 2.76 -6.46
N LYS A 115 15.54 1.71 -6.75
CA LYS A 115 16.97 1.66 -6.42
C LYS A 115 17.73 2.83 -7.06
N ALA A 116 17.36 3.23 -8.28
CA ALA A 116 17.97 4.35 -8.99
C ALA A 116 17.47 5.74 -8.52
N VAL A 117 16.17 5.87 -8.22
CA VAL A 117 15.52 7.18 -8.05
C VAL A 117 15.08 7.48 -6.61
N ASN A 118 14.74 6.45 -5.84
CA ASN A 118 14.17 6.57 -4.50
C ASN A 118 14.68 5.44 -3.58
N LYS A 119 15.89 5.61 -3.04
CA LYS A 119 16.53 4.63 -2.16
C LYS A 119 15.68 4.31 -0.92
N THR A 120 14.92 5.27 -0.39
CA THR A 120 14.01 5.04 0.75
C THR A 120 12.92 4.03 0.41
N ARG A 121 12.32 4.12 -0.78
CA ARG A 121 11.33 3.14 -1.25
C ARG A 121 11.98 1.78 -1.50
N ALA A 122 13.18 1.74 -2.08
CA ALA A 122 13.90 0.50 -2.29
C ALA A 122 14.22 -0.24 -0.97
N VAL A 123 14.63 0.49 0.07
CA VAL A 123 14.79 -0.06 1.43
C VAL A 123 13.48 -0.60 1.98
N HIS A 124 12.37 0.12 1.81
CA HIS A 124 11.06 -0.34 2.27
C HIS A 124 10.63 -1.65 1.59
N ILE A 125 10.87 -1.78 0.28
CA ILE A 125 10.62 -3.02 -0.47
C ILE A 125 11.42 -4.18 0.11
N LEU A 126 12.72 -4.00 0.35
CA LEU A 126 13.56 -5.08 0.92
C LEU A 126 13.13 -5.48 2.33
N ARG A 127 12.61 -4.53 3.14
CA ARG A 127 12.01 -4.84 4.44
C ARG A 127 10.74 -5.68 4.33
N MET A 128 9.86 -5.36 3.38
CA MET A 128 8.66 -6.18 3.10
C MET A 128 9.05 -7.61 2.69
N LEU A 129 10.18 -7.77 1.98
CA LEU A 129 10.73 -9.06 1.59
C LEU A 129 11.51 -9.76 2.72
N GLN A 130 11.46 -9.26 3.96
CA GLN A 130 12.12 -9.83 5.13
C GLN A 130 13.64 -10.00 4.95
N ILE A 131 14.27 -9.03 4.28
CA ILE A 131 15.73 -8.96 4.17
C ILE A 131 16.29 -8.26 5.42
N ASP A 132 17.38 -8.78 5.98
CA ASP A 132 18.02 -8.21 7.15
C ASP A 132 18.69 -6.86 6.86
N GLU A 133 18.74 -5.97 7.86
CA GLU A 133 19.28 -4.62 7.71
C GLU A 133 20.74 -4.58 7.20
N PRO A 134 21.67 -5.45 7.63
CA PRO A 134 23.00 -5.55 7.03
C PRO A 134 22.95 -5.83 5.51
N SER A 135 22.22 -6.84 5.07
CA SER A 135 22.06 -7.17 3.65
C SER A 135 21.43 -6.01 2.86
N ILE A 136 20.42 -5.33 3.41
CA ILE A 136 19.80 -4.15 2.79
C ILE A 136 20.85 -3.08 2.51
N LYS A 137 21.74 -2.79 3.48
CA LYS A 137 22.79 -1.78 3.31
C LYS A 137 23.73 -2.14 2.17
N GLU A 138 24.12 -3.41 2.04
CA GLU A 138 24.97 -3.86 0.93
C GLU A 138 24.27 -3.76 -0.43
N ILE A 139 22.97 -4.10 -0.51
CA ILE A 139 22.21 -4.07 -1.76
C ILE A 139 21.94 -2.64 -2.26
N ILE A 140 21.76 -1.69 -1.34
CA ILE A 140 21.38 -0.30 -1.64
C ILE A 140 22.58 0.64 -1.84
N LYS A 141 23.79 0.23 -1.45
CA LYS A 141 25.03 0.95 -1.78
C LYS A 141 25.07 1.29 -3.27
#